data_AF-A0A918WE90-F1
#
_entry.id   AF-A0A918WE90-F1
#
_cell.length_a   1.000
_cell.length_b   1.000
_cell.length_c   1.000
_cell.angle_alpha   90.00
_cell.angle_beta   90.00
_cell.angle_gamma   90.00
#
_symmetry.space_group_name_H-M   'P 1'
#
loop_
_entity.id
_entity.type
_entity.pdbx_description
1 polymer ?
#
loop_
_entity_poly.entity_id
_entity_poly.type
_entity_poly.pdbx_seq_one_letter_code
_entity_poly.pdbx_strand_id
1 'polypeptide(L)'
;MLKAMKTTVAASEASYTSYGLGLARIETSCGTTLWGHGGGMIGWLSMAVTTADGRHQLAYNYNYNGDWDATSMSEIIEAEYCSTSP
;
A
#
# COMPACT_ATOMS: atom_id res chain seq x y z
N MET A 1 11.31 9.83 -15.96
CA MET A 1 11.80 8.88 -14.92
C MET A 1 10.68 8.08 -14.28
N LEU A 2 9.55 8.68 -13.88
CA LEU A 2 8.41 7.96 -13.26
C LEU A 2 7.88 6.76 -14.06
N LYS A 3 7.82 6.85 -15.40
CA LYS A 3 7.38 5.75 -16.26
C LYS A 3 8.20 4.46 -16.08
N ALA A 4 9.51 4.59 -15.91
CA ALA A 4 10.38 3.44 -15.69
C ALA A 4 10.13 2.81 -14.31
N MET A 5 9.91 3.62 -13.27
CA MET A 5 9.59 3.12 -11.93
C MET A 5 8.26 2.36 -11.86
N LYS A 6 7.27 2.77 -12.65
CA LYS A 6 5.94 2.14 -12.76
C LYS A 6 5.89 0.95 -13.73
N THR A 7 7.02 0.57 -14.33
CA THR A 7 7.09 -0.66 -15.11
C THR A 7 7.28 -1.83 -14.14
N THR A 8 6.23 -2.62 -13.93
CA THR A 8 6.15 -3.60 -12.85
C THR A 8 6.24 -5.05 -13.35
N VAL A 9 6.69 -5.94 -12.49
CA VAL A 9 6.55 -7.41 -12.63
C VAL A 9 5.60 -7.94 -11.55
N ALA A 10 5.06 -9.15 -11.73
CA ALA A 10 4.25 -9.78 -10.69
C ALA A 10 5.04 -9.87 -9.37
N ALA A 11 4.44 -9.42 -8.28
CA ALA A 11 5.06 -9.49 -6.97
C ALA A 11 4.84 -10.89 -6.37
N SER A 12 5.83 -11.41 -5.65
CA SER A 12 5.70 -12.67 -4.91
C SER A 12 5.08 -12.48 -3.51
N GLU A 13 5.06 -11.26 -3.00
CA GLU A 13 4.42 -10.92 -1.73
C GLU A 13 2.91 -10.74 -1.90
N ALA A 14 2.13 -11.39 -1.03
CA ALA A 14 0.68 -11.36 -1.08
C ALA A 14 0.08 -9.95 -0.93
N SER A 15 0.78 -9.05 -0.25
CA SER A 15 0.31 -7.67 0.01
C SER A 15 0.46 -6.73 -1.20
N TYR A 16 1.17 -7.14 -2.26
CA TYR A 16 1.39 -6.33 -3.45
C TYR A 16 0.91 -7.07 -4.71
N THR A 17 0.22 -6.36 -5.60
CA THR A 17 -0.23 -6.94 -6.88
C THR A 17 0.96 -7.08 -7.85
N SER A 18 1.79 -6.04 -7.93
CA SER A 18 2.98 -6.03 -8.78
C SER A 18 3.99 -5.01 -8.27
N TYR A 19 5.26 -5.14 -8.65
CA TYR A 19 6.34 -4.33 -8.09
C TYR A 19 7.30 -3.85 -9.18
N GLY A 20 7.65 -2.56 -9.14
CA GLY A 20 8.53 -1.89 -10.10
C GLY A 20 9.90 -1.57 -9.50
N LEU A 21 10.47 -0.42 -9.86
CA LEU A 21 11.77 0.01 -9.30
C LEU A 21 11.55 0.73 -7.97
N GLY A 22 11.39 -0.02 -6.88
CA GLY A 22 11.19 0.52 -5.53
C GLY A 22 9.78 1.04 -5.28
N LEU A 23 8.81 0.63 -6.09
CA LEU A 23 7.43 1.12 -6.03
C LEU A 23 6.47 -0.04 -6.30
N ALA A 24 5.63 -0.35 -5.32
CA ALA A 24 4.58 -1.35 -5.42
C ALA A 24 3.33 -0.75 -6.09
N ARG A 25 2.65 -1.57 -6.89
CA ARG A 25 1.29 -1.36 -7.36
C ARG A 25 0.38 -2.25 -6.54
N ILE A 26 -0.65 -1.65 -5.95
CA ILE A 26 -1.64 -2.30 -5.11
C ILE A 26 -3.01 -2.07 -5.76
N GLU A 27 -3.80 -3.13 -5.91
CA GLU A 27 -5.19 -3.04 -6.32
C GLU A 27 -6.08 -3.28 -5.10
N THR A 28 -6.91 -2.30 -4.76
CA THR A 28 -7.91 -2.45 -3.69
C THR A 28 -9.06 -3.35 -4.14
N SER A 29 -9.86 -3.84 -3.20
CA SER A 29 -11.01 -4.70 -3.50
C SER A 29 -12.05 -4.04 -4.42
N CYS A 30 -12.18 -2.71 -4.35
CA CYS A 30 -13.05 -1.93 -5.22
C CYS A 30 -12.43 -1.55 -6.58
N GLY A 31 -11.20 -2.00 -6.87
CA GLY A 31 -10.52 -1.78 -8.16
C GLY A 31 -9.69 -0.51 -8.26
N THR A 32 -9.50 0.24 -7.17
CA THR A 32 -8.63 1.42 -7.16
C THR A 32 -7.17 0.97 -7.25
N THR A 33 -6.44 1.50 -8.24
CA THR A 33 -4.99 1.27 -8.37
C THR A 33 -4.22 2.31 -7.58
N LEU A 34 -3.44 1.83 -6.61
CA LEU A 34 -2.55 2.63 -5.77
C LEU A 34 -1.08 2.34 -6.09
N TRP A 35 -0.23 3.32 -5.81
CA TRP A 35 1.22 3.22 -5.89
C TRP A 35 1.83 3.57 -4.54
N GLY A 36 2.78 2.77 -4.07
CA GLY A 36 3.34 3.00 -2.75
C GLY A 36 4.37 1.98 -2.31
N HIS A 37 4.64 1.92 -1.02
CA HIS A 37 5.54 0.95 -0.42
C HIS A 37 5.30 0.81 1.09
N GLY A 38 5.45 -0.40 1.62
CA GLY A 38 5.49 -0.68 3.06
C GLY A 38 6.91 -0.61 3.64
N GLY A 39 7.08 -0.18 4.87
CA GLY A 39 8.36 -0.22 5.59
C GLY A 39 8.23 -1.11 6.82
N GLY A 40 9.30 -1.81 7.18
CA GLY A 40 9.33 -2.63 8.39
C GLY A 40 10.69 -2.58 9.06
N MET A 41 10.70 -2.30 10.35
CA MET A 41 11.86 -2.44 11.22
C MET A 41 11.41 -2.86 12.62
N ILE A 42 12.35 -3.20 13.51
CA ILE A 42 12.02 -3.68 14.86
C ILE A 42 11.16 -2.63 15.59
N GLY A 43 9.96 -3.02 15.99
CA GLY A 43 8.99 -2.16 16.67
C GLY A 43 8.14 -1.29 15.75
N TRP A 44 8.33 -1.33 14.43
CA TRP A 44 7.66 -0.40 13.52
C TRP A 44 7.29 -1.03 12.17
N LEU A 45 6.06 -0.81 11.75
CA LEU A 45 5.58 -1.01 10.39
C LEU A 45 5.06 0.31 9.84
N SER A 46 5.31 0.60 8.58
CA SER A 46 4.89 1.83 7.93
C SER A 46 4.25 1.50 6.59
N MET A 47 3.37 2.38 6.13
CA MET A 47 2.85 2.29 4.78
C MET A 47 2.61 3.68 4.23
N ALA A 48 2.99 3.89 2.96
CA ALA A 48 2.69 5.12 2.23
C ALA A 48 2.19 4.75 0.83
N VAL A 49 1.01 5.28 0.47
CA VAL A 49 0.33 5.00 -0.80
C VAL A 49 -0.28 6.26 -1.39
N THR A 50 -0.45 6.27 -2.71
CA THR A 50 -1.14 7.33 -3.44
C THR A 50 -1.87 6.83 -4.67
N THR A 51 -2.91 7.55 -5.07
CA THR A 51 -3.57 7.38 -6.39
C THR A 51 -2.58 7.63 -7.53
N ALA A 52 -2.87 7.07 -8.70
CA ALA A 52 -1.98 7.18 -9.87
C ALA A 52 -1.67 8.64 -10.30
N ASP A 53 -2.59 9.56 -10.01
CA ASP A 53 -2.48 11.00 -10.25
C ASP A 53 -1.84 11.80 -9.11
N GLY A 54 -1.52 11.16 -7.98
CA GLY A 54 -0.86 11.78 -6.84
C GLY A 54 -1.75 12.66 -5.96
N ARG A 55 -3.05 12.79 -6.25
CA ARG A 55 -3.93 13.76 -5.57
C ARG A 55 -4.49 13.27 -4.24
N HIS A 56 -4.54 11.96 -4.03
CA HIS A 56 -4.99 11.36 -2.78
C HIS A 56 -3.86 10.49 -2.24
N GLN A 57 -3.42 10.80 -1.02
CA GLN A 57 -2.23 10.22 -0.39
C GLN A 57 -2.58 9.82 1.04
N LEU A 58 -2.06 8.67 1.46
CA LEU A 58 -2.18 8.19 2.82
C LEU A 58 -0.80 7.68 3.25
N ALA A 59 -0.37 8.09 4.43
CA ALA A 59 0.79 7.53 5.10
C ALA A 59 0.44 7.27 6.56
N TYR A 60 0.74 6.07 7.04
CA TYR A 60 0.51 5.69 8.43
C TYR A 60 1.64 4.82 8.95
N ASN A 61 1.78 4.82 10.28
CA ASN A 61 2.77 4.04 11.00
C ASN A 61 2.07 3.25 12.10
N TYR A 62 2.48 2.01 12.23
CA TYR A 62 2.13 1.10 13.29
C TYR A 62 3.37 0.90 14.15
N ASN A 63 3.23 1.20 15.44
CA ASN A 63 4.10 0.56 16.40
C ASN A 63 3.75 -0.95 16.37
N TYR A 64 4.73 -1.84 16.39
CA TYR A 64 4.51 -3.28 16.39
C TYR A 64 5.28 -3.90 17.55
N ASN A 65 4.63 -4.01 18.71
CA ASN A 65 5.21 -4.58 19.93
C ASN A 65 5.02 -6.10 20.06
N GLY A 66 4.53 -6.77 19.01
CA GLY A 66 4.35 -8.22 18.94
C GLY A 66 2.99 -8.75 19.38
N ASP A 67 2.10 -7.87 19.84
CA ASP A 67 0.76 -8.18 20.37
C ASP A 67 -0.40 -7.81 19.44
N TRP A 68 -0.12 -7.15 18.30
CA TRP A 68 -1.14 -6.65 17.36
C TRP A 68 -1.05 -7.34 15.99
N ASP A 69 -2.17 -7.48 15.29
CA ASP A 69 -2.24 -8.13 13.98
C ASP A 69 -1.89 -7.17 12.83
N ALA A 70 -0.95 -7.56 11.98
CA ALA A 70 -0.55 -6.78 10.81
C ALA A 70 -1.61 -6.79 9.68
N THR A 71 -2.60 -7.70 9.74
CA THR A 71 -3.69 -7.76 8.74
C THR A 71 -4.57 -6.50 8.73
N SER A 72 -4.68 -5.78 9.86
CA SER A 72 -5.45 -4.53 9.96
C SER A 72 -4.87 -3.39 9.09
N MET A 73 -3.61 -3.49 8.65
CA MET A 73 -3.01 -2.48 7.78
C MET A 73 -3.70 -2.42 6.41
N SER A 74 -4.05 -3.57 5.82
CA SER A 74 -4.80 -3.59 4.55
C SER A 74 -6.21 -3.03 4.70
N GLU A 75 -6.86 -3.23 5.86
CA GLU A 75 -8.21 -2.73 6.12
C GLU A 75 -8.27 -1.19 6.11
N ILE A 76 -7.22 -0.51 6.57
CA ILE A 76 -7.13 0.95 6.49
C ILE A 76 -7.08 1.43 5.04
N ILE A 77 -6.30 0.75 4.19
CA ILE A 77 -6.24 1.11 2.77
C ILE A 77 -7.60 0.93 2.12
N GLU A 78 -8.27 -0.19 2.39
CA GLU A 78 -9.61 -0.43 1.86
C GLU A 78 -10.59 0.64 2.35
N ALA A 79 -10.59 0.97 3.64
CA ALA A 79 -11.49 1.98 4.19
C ALA A 79 -11.26 3.39 3.62
N GLU A 80 -10.01 3.78 3.39
CA GLU A 80 -9.67 5.12 2.86
C GLU A 80 -9.95 5.25 1.36
N TYR A 81 -9.67 4.20 0.59
CA TYR A 81 -9.68 4.25 -0.88
C TYR A 81 -10.87 3.55 -1.54
N CYS A 82 -11.65 2.80 -0.78
CA CYS A 82 -12.95 2.32 -1.20
C CYS A 82 -14.03 3.11 -0.46
N SER A 83 -14.84 3.85 -1.21
CA SER A 83 -16.02 4.49 -0.66
C SER A 83 -16.91 3.42 -0.03
N THR A 84 -17.12 3.49 1.28
CA THR A 84 -18.30 2.87 1.89
C THR A 84 -19.49 3.63 1.32
N SER A 85 -20.15 3.09 0.30
CA SER A 85 -21.45 3.63 -0.09
C SER A 85 -22.34 3.70 1.17
N PRO A 86 -23.07 4.81 1.37
CA PRO A 86 -23.83 5.08 2.59
C PRO A 86 -24.88 4.00 2.91
#